data_AF-A0A956K4U8-F1
#
_entry.id   AF-A0A956K4U8-F1
#
_cell.length_a   1.000
_cell.length_b   1.000
_cell.length_c   1.000
_cell.angle_alpha   90.00
_cell.angle_beta   90.00
_cell.angle_gamma   90.00
#
_symmetry.space_group_name_H-M   'P 1'
#
loop_
_entity.id
_entity.type
_entity.pdbx_description
1 polymer ?
#
loop_
_entity_poly.entity_id
_entity_poly.type
_entity_poly.pdbx_seq_one_letter_code
_entity_poly.pdbx_strand_id
1 'polypeptide(L)'
;MTTRYSTTTAALLWLGWLFGFAGLHRIYLGKPVSGIIWFLTWGLFGFGQVIDLIRLRGMVEEKNLELEGRRARAMGMGMQQQALQPARDPVEEMRLQLMKAAAAHGGRLSVTEGVMATGKDFSAVEAALDTMARSGYVEIDNHPDSGVVVYVFPELL
;
A
#
# COMPACT_ATOMS: atom_id res chain seq x y z
N MET A 1 28.63 16.24 3.83
CA MET A 1 27.88 17.17 2.96
C MET A 1 27.35 16.40 1.76
N THR A 2 26.08 15.98 1.74
CA THR A 2 25.50 15.32 0.55
C THR A 2 24.70 16.34 -0.23
N THR A 3 25.35 16.90 -1.24
CA THR A 3 24.89 17.96 -2.13
C THR A 3 23.64 17.49 -2.88
N ARG A 4 22.57 18.30 -2.89
CA ARG A 4 21.40 18.06 -3.77
C ARG A 4 21.88 17.96 -5.22
N TYR A 5 21.18 17.17 -6.03
CA TYR A 5 21.44 17.15 -7.46
C TYR A 5 21.08 18.51 -8.07
N SER A 6 22.00 19.05 -8.87
CA SER A 6 21.85 20.37 -9.49
C SER A 6 21.36 20.23 -10.94
N THR A 7 20.32 21.00 -11.28
CA THR A 7 19.82 21.10 -12.65
C THR A 7 20.90 21.63 -13.61
N THR A 8 21.73 22.56 -13.15
CA THR A 8 22.83 23.13 -13.95
C THR A 8 23.86 22.06 -14.30
N THR A 9 24.26 21.24 -13.33
CA THR A 9 25.19 20.13 -13.57
C THR A 9 24.57 19.09 -14.50
N ALA A 10 23.30 18.74 -14.32
CA ALA A 10 22.60 17.83 -15.21
C ALA A 10 22.50 18.38 -16.65
N ALA A 11 22.32 19.70 -16.82
CA ALA A 11 22.29 20.36 -18.13
C ALA A 11 23.66 20.39 -18.82
N LEU A 12 24.75 20.61 -18.06
CA LEU A 12 26.11 20.52 -18.59
C LEU A 12 26.44 19.10 -19.06
N LEU A 13 26.04 18.09 -18.28
CA LEU A 13 26.20 16.69 -18.66
C LEU A 13 25.30 16.29 -19.83
N TRP A 14 24.15 16.94 -19.99
CA TRP A 14 23.34 16.80 -21.20
C TRP A 14 24.13 17.34 -22.39
N LEU A 15 24.63 18.59 -22.33
CA LEU A 15 25.36 19.26 -23.42
C LEU A 15 26.55 18.46 -23.98
N GLY A 16 27.15 17.56 -23.20
CA GLY A 16 28.16 16.59 -23.65
C GLY A 16 27.73 15.74 -24.85
N TRP A 17 26.43 15.60 -25.12
CA TRP A 17 25.92 14.89 -26.30
C TRP A 17 26.39 15.50 -27.63
N LEU A 18 26.67 16.82 -27.68
CA LEU A 18 27.22 17.50 -28.86
C LEU A 18 28.64 17.04 -29.22
N PHE A 19 29.35 16.46 -28.25
CA PHE A 19 30.70 15.92 -28.39
C PHE A 19 30.71 14.38 -28.43
N GLY A 20 29.53 13.75 -28.55
CA GLY A 20 29.39 12.30 -28.59
C GLY A 20 29.25 11.61 -27.24
N PHE A 21 29.18 12.36 -26.14
CA PHE A 21 28.95 11.80 -24.81
C PHE A 21 27.47 11.82 -24.42
N ALA A 22 26.63 11.15 -25.20
CA ALA A 22 25.21 11.03 -24.93
C ALA A 22 24.93 10.23 -23.64
N GLY A 23 23.86 10.58 -22.91
CA GLY A 23 23.37 9.80 -21.77
C GLY A 23 24.05 10.04 -20.41
N LEU A 24 25.08 10.89 -20.33
CA LEU A 24 25.79 11.22 -19.07
C LEU A 24 24.86 11.80 -17.99
N HIS A 25 23.90 12.66 -18.38
CA HIS A 25 22.94 13.24 -17.44
C HIS A 25 22.03 12.19 -16.78
N ARG A 26 21.72 11.07 -17.46
CA ARG A 26 20.94 9.95 -16.90
C ARG A 26 21.76 9.15 -15.88
N ILE A 27 23.05 8.97 -16.15
CA ILE A 27 23.97 8.30 -15.22
C ILE A 27 24.09 9.13 -13.93
N TYR A 28 24.25 10.45 -14.05
CA TYR A 28 24.28 11.38 -12.91
C TYR A 28 23.02 11.30 -12.05
N LEU A 29 21.84 11.15 -12.68
CA LEU A 29 20.56 11.04 -11.99
C LEU A 29 20.24 9.61 -11.48
N GLY A 30 21.21 8.69 -11.55
CA GLY A 30 21.08 7.34 -11.00
C GLY A 30 20.30 6.37 -11.88
N LYS A 31 20.25 6.60 -13.20
CA LYS A 31 19.63 5.71 -14.20
C LYS A 31 20.72 5.10 -15.13
N PRO A 32 21.68 4.30 -14.62
CA PRO A 32 22.88 3.89 -15.35
C PRO A 32 22.58 3.04 -16.59
N VAL A 33 21.64 2.09 -16.50
CA VAL A 33 21.25 1.23 -17.63
C VAL A 33 20.73 2.07 -18.80
N SER A 34 19.82 3.01 -18.53
CA SER A 34 19.31 3.91 -19.57
C SER A 34 20.38 4.87 -20.10
N GLY A 35 21.31 5.30 -19.25
CA GLY A 35 22.43 6.15 -19.65
C GLY A 35 23.37 5.44 -20.63
N ILE A 36 23.70 4.17 -20.37
CA ILE A 36 24.53 3.34 -21.27
C ILE A 36 23.82 3.09 -22.60
N ILE A 37 22.52 2.81 -22.58
CA ILE A 37 21.73 2.67 -23.81
C ILE A 37 21.77 3.97 -24.62
N TRP A 38 21.58 5.13 -23.98
CA TRP A 38 21.68 6.44 -24.64
C TRP A 38 23.08 6.72 -25.17
N PHE A 39 24.13 6.27 -24.48
CA PHE A 39 25.50 6.41 -24.97
C PHE A 39 25.73 5.57 -26.24
N LEU A 40 25.35 4.29 -26.22
CA LEU A 40 25.56 3.36 -27.36
C LEU A 40 24.70 3.69 -28.58
N THR A 41 23.57 4.35 -28.38
CA THR A 41 22.61 4.69 -29.45
C THR A 41 22.64 6.16 -29.85
N TRP A 42 23.58 6.94 -29.29
CA TRP A 42 23.65 8.40 -29.48
C TRP A 42 22.33 9.13 -29.11
N GLY A 43 21.71 8.69 -28.02
CA GLY A 43 20.42 9.15 -27.51
C GLY A 43 19.22 8.66 -28.33
N LEU A 44 19.40 7.60 -29.11
CA LEU A 44 18.46 7.03 -30.09
C LEU A 44 18.29 7.89 -31.37
N PHE A 45 19.39 8.21 -32.06
CA PHE A 45 19.44 9.09 -33.26
C PHE A 45 19.14 10.58 -32.98
N GLY A 46 19.40 11.06 -31.77
CA GLY A 46 19.27 12.49 -31.42
C GLY A 46 17.86 12.93 -30.96
N PHE A 47 16.79 12.21 -31.33
CA PHE A 47 15.44 12.53 -30.85
C PHE A 47 15.28 12.40 -29.34
N GLY A 48 15.93 11.41 -28.73
CA GLY A 48 15.91 11.24 -27.28
C GLY A 48 16.57 12.40 -26.52
N GLN A 49 17.49 13.15 -27.14
CA GLN A 49 18.11 14.32 -26.50
C GLN A 49 17.13 15.48 -26.34
N VAL A 50 16.23 15.68 -27.32
CA VAL A 50 15.20 16.72 -27.27
C VAL A 50 14.17 16.40 -26.18
N ILE A 51 13.74 15.14 -26.10
CA ILE A 51 12.82 14.67 -25.06
C ILE A 51 13.47 14.81 -23.67
N ASP A 52 14.77 14.50 -23.57
CA ASP A 52 15.52 14.62 -22.33
C ASP A 52 15.65 16.08 -21.87
N LEU A 53 15.79 17.04 -22.78
CA LEU A 53 15.84 18.46 -22.42
C LEU A 53 14.56 18.94 -21.74
N ILE A 54 13.40 18.54 -22.27
CA ILE A 54 12.08 18.88 -21.69
C ILE A 54 11.92 18.22 -20.32
N ARG A 55 12.38 16.97 -20.17
CA ARG A 55 12.23 16.18 -18.94
C ARG A 55 13.29 16.43 -17.89
N LEU A 56 14.38 17.13 -18.21
CA LEU A 56 15.57 17.25 -17.37
C LEU A 56 15.26 17.76 -15.96
N ARG A 57 14.47 18.84 -15.87
CA ARG A 57 14.08 19.44 -14.58
C ARG A 57 13.29 18.46 -13.72
N GLY A 58 12.33 17.76 -14.31
CA GLY A 58 11.52 16.76 -13.63
C GLY A 58 12.35 15.58 -13.13
N MET A 59 13.33 15.11 -13.90
CA MET A 59 14.22 14.03 -13.46
C MET A 59 15.12 14.44 -12.29
N VAL A 60 15.57 15.69 -12.24
CA VAL A 60 16.36 16.23 -11.12
C VAL A 60 15.50 16.33 -9.86
N GLU A 61 14.27 16.84 -10.00
CA GLU A 61 13.32 16.97 -8.91
C GLU A 61 12.91 15.60 -8.34
N GLU A 62 12.55 14.65 -9.21
CA GLU A 62 12.26 13.25 -8.87
C GLU A 62 13.40 12.65 -8.03
N LYS A 63 14.65 12.82 -8.47
CA LYS A 63 15.80 12.25 -7.78
C LYS A 63 16.06 12.91 -6.42
N ASN A 64 15.90 14.22 -6.33
CA ASN A 64 16.02 14.95 -5.08
C ASN A 64 14.91 14.56 -4.08
N LEU A 65 13.67 14.40 -4.55
CA LEU A 65 12.54 13.93 -3.73
C LEU A 65 12.78 12.50 -3.24
N GLU A 66 13.28 11.62 -4.10
CA GLU A 66 13.67 10.26 -3.72
C GLU A 66 14.75 10.26 -2.63
N LEU A 67 15.76 11.12 -2.75
CA LEU A 67 16.80 11.29 -1.72
C LEU A 67 16.23 11.83 -0.41
N GLU A 68 15.33 12.81 -0.46
CA GLU A 68 14.65 13.36 0.71
C GLU A 68 13.80 12.28 1.40
N GLY A 69 13.02 11.51 0.64
CA GLY A 69 12.24 10.40 1.18
C GLY A 69 13.11 9.30 1.79
N ARG A 70 14.22 8.93 1.15
CA ARG A 70 15.20 7.98 1.72
C ARG A 70 15.84 8.52 3.00
N ARG A 71 16.13 9.82 3.06
CA ARG A 71 16.63 10.48 4.29
C ARG A 71 15.58 10.48 5.39
N ALA A 72 14.35 10.88 5.09
CA ALA A 72 13.26 10.87 6.06
C ALA A 72 13.05 9.46 6.64
N ARG A 73 13.11 8.41 5.80
CA ARG A 73 13.07 7.01 6.25
C ARG A 73 14.27 6.65 7.12
N ALA A 74 15.49 7.01 6.70
CA ALA A 74 16.71 6.74 7.47
C ALA A 74 16.76 7.48 8.82
N MET A 75 16.14 8.66 8.91
CA MET A 75 15.99 9.44 10.14
C MET A 75 14.78 9.00 10.99
N GLY A 76 14.05 7.94 10.61
CA GLY A 76 12.85 7.48 11.31
C GLY A 76 11.61 8.37 11.13
N MET A 77 11.73 9.48 10.38
CA MET A 77 10.67 10.45 10.10
C MET A 77 9.69 9.98 9.00
N GLY A 78 9.98 8.85 8.33
CA GLY A 78 9.17 8.30 7.23
C GLY A 78 8.14 7.24 7.62
N MET A 79 8.02 6.88 8.90
CA MET A 79 7.08 5.84 9.36
C MET A 79 5.65 6.36 9.62
N GLN A 80 5.39 7.66 9.53
CA GLN A 80 4.09 8.22 9.94
C GLN A 80 3.02 8.25 8.82
N GLN A 81 3.36 7.90 7.58
CA GLN A 81 2.39 8.01 6.48
C GLN A 81 1.63 6.70 6.17
N GLN A 82 2.04 5.56 6.74
CA GLN A 82 1.28 4.30 6.66
C GLN A 82 0.37 4.06 7.89
N ALA A 83 0.47 4.89 8.93
CA ALA A 83 -0.32 4.77 10.16
C ALA A 83 -1.63 5.60 10.16
N LEU A 84 -1.96 6.26 9.04
CA LEU A 84 -3.13 7.16 8.92
C LEU A 84 -4.38 6.49 8.33
N GLN A 85 -4.38 5.16 8.14
CA GLN A 85 -5.65 4.45 8.20
C GLN A 85 -5.99 4.38 9.69
N PRO A 86 -7.01 5.11 10.19
CA PRO A 86 -7.43 4.91 11.56
C PRO A 86 -7.68 3.41 11.70
N ALA A 87 -6.98 2.76 12.64
CA ALA A 87 -7.25 1.37 12.96
C ALA A 87 -8.76 1.27 13.12
N ARG A 88 -9.40 0.42 12.30
CA ARG A 88 -10.85 0.24 12.36
C ARG A 88 -11.19 -0.05 13.83
N ASP A 89 -12.27 0.54 14.34
CA ASP A 89 -12.69 0.32 15.72
C ASP A 89 -12.61 -1.20 16.00
N PRO A 90 -11.85 -1.65 17.03
CA PRO A 90 -11.65 -3.08 17.29
C PRO A 90 -12.96 -3.87 17.37
N VAL A 91 -14.05 -3.23 17.80
CA VAL A 91 -15.38 -3.83 17.84
C VAL A 91 -15.95 -4.03 16.44
N GLU A 92 -15.77 -3.05 15.56
CA GLU A 92 -16.24 -3.11 14.18
C GLU A 92 -15.45 -4.14 13.36
N GLU A 93 -14.15 -4.27 13.61
CA GLU A 93 -13.33 -5.32 13.01
C GLU A 93 -13.82 -6.72 13.41
N MET A 94 -14.15 -6.92 14.70
CA MET A 94 -14.69 -8.18 15.21
C MET A 94 -16.05 -8.53 14.59
N ARG A 95 -16.97 -7.56 14.49
CA ARG A 95 -18.29 -7.77 13.83
C ARG A 95 -18.13 -8.24 12.38
N LEU A 96 -17.19 -7.68 11.63
CA LEU A 96 -16.94 -8.06 10.24
C LEU A 96 -16.32 -9.45 10.13
N GLN A 97 -15.44 -9.82 11.05
CA GLN A 97 -14.88 -11.17 11.11
C GLN A 97 -15.98 -12.20 11.39
N LEU A 98 -16.88 -11.91 12.34
CA LEU A 98 -18.05 -12.75 12.64
C LEU A 98 -18.99 -12.85 11.43
N MET A 99 -19.30 -11.73 10.78
CA MET A 99 -20.13 -11.72 9.56
C MET A 99 -19.50 -12.54 8.42
N LYS A 100 -18.18 -12.43 8.22
CA LYS A 100 -17.46 -13.24 7.23
C LYS A 100 -17.48 -14.73 7.56
N ALA A 101 -17.35 -15.07 8.84
CA ALA A 101 -17.45 -16.44 9.30
C ALA A 101 -18.87 -16.98 9.03
N ALA A 102 -19.90 -16.23 9.41
CA ALA A 102 -21.29 -16.61 9.14
C ALA A 102 -21.56 -16.83 7.64
N ALA A 103 -21.03 -15.97 6.77
CA ALA A 103 -21.14 -16.13 5.32
C ALA A 103 -20.51 -17.44 4.81
N ALA A 104 -19.40 -17.88 5.40
CA ALA A 104 -18.76 -19.15 5.07
C ALA A 104 -19.58 -20.38 5.53
N HIS A 105 -20.46 -20.19 6.53
CA HIS A 105 -21.31 -21.21 7.14
C HIS A 105 -22.80 -21.05 6.76
N GLY A 106 -23.09 -20.42 5.61
CA GLY A 106 -24.46 -20.30 5.10
C GLY A 106 -25.35 -19.39 5.93
N GLY A 107 -24.80 -18.26 6.40
CA GLY A 107 -25.52 -17.24 7.17
C GLY A 107 -25.76 -17.61 8.64
N ARG A 108 -25.11 -18.65 9.16
CA ARG A 108 -25.25 -19.09 10.55
C ARG A 108 -23.90 -19.18 11.22
N LEU A 109 -23.83 -18.90 12.52
CA LEU A 109 -22.58 -18.94 13.27
C LEU A 109 -22.82 -19.34 14.72
N SER A 110 -22.09 -20.32 15.23
CA SER A 110 -21.99 -20.60 16.66
C SER A 110 -20.91 -19.75 17.33
N VAL A 111 -20.98 -19.58 18.66
CA VAL A 111 -19.93 -18.87 19.43
C VAL A 111 -18.56 -19.51 19.20
N THR A 112 -18.48 -20.84 19.15
CA THR A 112 -17.24 -21.57 18.91
C THR A 112 -16.63 -21.26 17.54
N GLU A 113 -17.44 -21.21 16.48
CA GLU A 113 -16.97 -20.82 15.16
C GLU A 113 -16.53 -19.35 15.12
N GLY A 114 -17.24 -18.47 15.82
CA GLY A 114 -16.84 -17.07 15.98
C GLY A 114 -15.50 -16.90 16.68
N VAL A 115 -15.24 -17.69 17.74
CA VAL A 115 -13.93 -17.76 18.42
C VAL A 115 -12.85 -18.25 17.47
N MET A 116 -13.12 -19.32 16.71
CA MET A 116 -12.17 -19.87 15.74
C MET A 116 -11.85 -18.86 14.62
N ALA A 117 -12.83 -18.08 14.18
CA ALA A 117 -12.66 -17.09 13.12
C ALA A 117 -11.93 -15.81 13.56
N THR A 118 -12.19 -15.36 14.79
CA THR A 118 -11.67 -14.08 15.30
C THR A 118 -10.39 -14.23 16.14
N GLY A 119 -10.13 -15.43 16.66
CA GLY A 119 -9.05 -15.68 17.63
C GLY A 119 -9.26 -15.00 18.99
N LYS A 120 -10.46 -14.48 19.27
CA LYS A 120 -10.83 -13.86 20.55
C LYS A 120 -11.37 -14.90 21.51
N ASP A 121 -11.42 -14.56 22.79
CA ASP A 121 -12.04 -15.42 23.80
C ASP A 121 -13.57 -15.53 23.61
N PHE A 122 -14.15 -16.55 24.23
CA PHE A 122 -15.59 -16.83 24.17
C PHE A 122 -16.44 -15.66 24.67
N SER A 123 -16.02 -14.99 25.74
CA SER A 123 -16.79 -13.91 26.35
C SER A 123 -16.89 -12.68 25.42
N ALA A 124 -15.81 -12.34 24.73
CA ALA A 124 -15.78 -11.24 23.78
C ALA A 124 -16.65 -11.52 22.55
N VAL A 125 -16.60 -12.76 22.03
CA VAL A 125 -17.41 -13.18 20.88
C VAL A 125 -18.89 -13.23 21.24
N GLU A 126 -19.22 -13.83 22.38
CA GLU A 126 -20.60 -13.91 22.89
C GLU A 126 -21.18 -12.52 23.11
N ALA A 127 -20.44 -11.63 23.78
CA ALA A 127 -20.88 -10.25 23.99
C ALA A 127 -21.09 -9.49 22.67
N ALA A 128 -20.26 -9.74 21.66
CA ALA A 128 -20.42 -9.15 20.34
C ALA A 128 -21.67 -9.66 19.62
N LEU A 129 -21.88 -10.97 19.60
CA LEU A 129 -23.06 -11.60 18.98
C LEU A 129 -24.35 -11.20 19.70
N ASP A 130 -24.36 -11.13 21.02
CA ASP A 130 -25.48 -10.63 21.81
C ASP A 130 -25.80 -9.17 21.53
N THR A 131 -24.77 -8.35 21.36
CA THR A 131 -24.94 -6.95 20.96
C THR A 131 -25.56 -6.85 19.57
N MET A 132 -25.11 -7.70 18.63
CA MET A 132 -25.66 -7.79 17.28
C MET A 132 -27.11 -8.26 17.29
N ALA A 133 -27.45 -9.22 18.15
CA ALA A 133 -28.83 -9.67 18.34
C ALA A 133 -29.73 -8.57 18.90
N ARG A 134 -29.27 -7.84 19.93
CA ARG A 134 -30.01 -6.71 20.52
C ARG A 134 -30.23 -5.54 19.56
N SER A 135 -29.33 -5.36 18.60
CA SER A 135 -29.42 -4.32 17.56
C SER A 135 -30.18 -4.79 16.31
N GLY A 136 -30.58 -6.06 16.25
CA GLY A 136 -31.38 -6.62 15.17
C GLY A 136 -30.61 -7.05 13.93
N TYR A 137 -29.27 -7.11 13.98
CA TYR A 137 -28.45 -7.63 12.87
C TYR A 137 -28.42 -9.15 12.80
N VAL A 138 -28.76 -9.82 13.91
CA VAL A 138 -28.62 -11.26 14.11
C VAL A 138 -29.83 -11.77 14.88
N GLU A 139 -30.29 -12.97 14.53
CA GLU A 139 -31.34 -13.70 15.26
C GLU A 139 -30.72 -14.87 16.01
N ILE A 140 -31.25 -15.21 17.18
CA ILE A 140 -30.81 -16.36 17.96
C ILE A 140 -31.75 -17.52 17.67
N ASP A 141 -31.21 -18.64 17.21
CA ASP A 141 -31.94 -19.87 16.93
C ASP A 141 -31.18 -21.07 17.49
N ASN A 142 -31.77 -22.26 17.41
CA ASN A 142 -31.12 -23.52 17.76
C ASN A 142 -30.95 -24.37 16.51
N HIS A 143 -29.77 -24.95 16.34
CA HIS A 143 -29.53 -25.87 15.23
C HIS A 143 -30.47 -27.09 15.35
N PRO A 144 -31.22 -27.46 14.29
CA PRO A 144 -32.30 -28.45 14.38
C PRO A 144 -31.83 -29.84 14.83
N ASP A 145 -30.63 -30.26 14.40
CA ASP A 145 -30.12 -31.59 14.72
C ASP A 145 -29.30 -31.65 16.02
N SER A 146 -28.51 -30.61 16.32
CA SER A 146 -27.54 -30.63 17.44
C SER A 146 -28.03 -29.91 18.68
N GLY A 147 -29.07 -29.06 18.57
CA GLY A 147 -29.57 -28.22 19.67
C GLY A 147 -28.61 -27.13 20.10
N VAL A 148 -27.51 -26.91 19.38
CA VAL A 148 -26.53 -25.86 19.66
C VAL A 148 -27.14 -24.50 19.32
N VAL A 149 -26.94 -23.52 20.20
CA VAL A 149 -27.33 -22.12 19.95
C VAL A 149 -26.53 -21.59 18.77
N VAL A 150 -27.23 -21.11 17.75
CA VAL A 150 -26.67 -20.52 16.55
C VAL A 150 -27.21 -19.11 16.35
N TYR A 151 -26.33 -18.24 15.94
CA TYR A 151 -26.63 -16.87 15.57
C TYR A 151 -26.82 -16.82 14.06
N VAL A 152 -28.04 -16.48 13.63
CA VAL A 152 -28.46 -16.40 12.24
C VAL A 152 -28.31 -14.96 11.76
N PHE A 153 -27.72 -14.77 10.59
CA PHE A 153 -27.53 -13.48 9.95
C PHE A 153 -28.52 -13.39 8.77
N PRO A 154 -29.71 -12.78 8.95
CA PRO A 154 -30.77 -12.82 7.93
C PRO A 154 -30.34 -12.23 6.58
N GLU A 155 -29.46 -11.24 6.60
CA GLU A 155 -28.91 -10.59 5.40
C GLU A 155 -28.01 -11.50 4.54
N LEU A 156 -27.62 -12.68 5.06
CA LEU A 156 -26.73 -13.63 4.39
C LEU A 156 -27.45 -14.92 3.95
N LEU A 157 -28.75 -15.05 4.21
CA LEU A 157 -29.57 -16.23 3.90
C LEU A 157 -30.26 -16.15 2.53
#